data_AF-A0A6A5WE40-F1
#
_entry.id   AF-A0A6A5WE40-F1
#
_cell.length_a   1.000
_cell.length_b   1.000
_cell.length_c   1.000
_cell.angle_alpha   90.00
_cell.angle_beta   90.00
_cell.angle_gamma   90.00
#
_symmetry.space_group_name_H-M   'P 1'
#
loop_
_entity.id
_entity.type
_entity.pdbx_description
1 polymer ?
#
loop_
_entity_poly.entity_id
_entity_poly.type
_entity_poly.pdbx_seq_one_letter_code
_entity_poly.pdbx_strand_id
1 'polypeptide(L)'
;MWPIPSIDWLALTIPIAYLTILIGSLAIFSSLYRKRKAASAAALEPWFPPHLQRNIYLSLLHQEDPKVPDSILKAALMRRATEDIHRIVQVRNAKQALQVLLQRGSVGDDLWQRFQHAEREIEEELKDVVTEANAFAPNWGQIIFQSASEMAQNTLLRDRLSEIQSTQAAEKEWWEKRKAAIQEDFMKELDEEKKEPKTERSDDDAVLVEGGGPAVGAGRKTGGKKKGKH
;
A
#
# COMPACT_ATOMS: atom_id res chain seq x y z
N MET A 1 24.83 68.88 -44.40
CA MET A 1 23.76 68.53 -43.44
C MET A 1 22.90 67.48 -44.14
N TRP A 2 23.12 66.20 -43.84
CA TRP A 2 22.40 65.11 -44.51
C TRP A 2 20.93 65.14 -44.08
N PRO A 3 19.96 65.06 -45.02
CA PRO A 3 18.55 65.06 -44.67
C PRO A 3 18.23 63.76 -43.94
N ILE A 4 17.72 63.86 -42.71
CA ILE A 4 17.20 62.71 -41.98
C ILE A 4 15.96 62.24 -42.75
N PRO A 5 15.93 61.01 -43.29
CA PRO A 5 14.77 60.53 -44.03
C PRO A 5 13.55 60.53 -43.10
N SER A 6 12.45 61.09 -43.58
CA SER A 6 11.15 61.03 -42.90
C SER A 6 10.76 59.57 -42.70
N ILE A 7 10.57 59.17 -41.44
CA ILE A 7 10.15 57.82 -41.07
C ILE A 7 8.82 57.50 -41.76
N ASP A 8 8.81 56.44 -42.57
CA ASP A 8 7.58 55.90 -43.13
C ASP A 8 6.85 55.10 -42.05
N TRP A 9 6.02 55.80 -41.29
CA TRP A 9 5.23 55.24 -40.19
C TRP A 9 4.32 54.10 -40.66
N LEU A 10 3.90 54.09 -41.93
CA LEU A 10 3.06 53.03 -42.49
C LEU A 10 3.89 51.75 -42.67
N ALA A 11 5.09 51.86 -43.26
CA ALA A 11 5.99 50.71 -43.45
C ALA A 11 6.47 50.11 -42.12
N LEU A 12 6.60 50.92 -41.07
CA LEU A 12 7.01 50.47 -39.73
C LEU A 12 5.85 49.83 -38.93
N THR A 13 4.63 50.36 -39.06
CA THR A 13 3.47 49.88 -38.28
C THR A 13 2.95 48.52 -38.75
N ILE A 14 3.03 48.21 -40.05
CA ILE A 14 2.59 46.91 -40.62
C ILE A 14 3.29 45.70 -39.95
N PRO A 15 4.63 45.61 -39.87
CA PRO A 15 5.29 44.47 -39.22
C PRO A 15 5.05 44.42 -37.70
N ILE A 16 4.92 45.58 -37.03
CA ILE A 16 4.58 45.65 -35.60
C ILE A 16 3.15 45.15 -35.37
N ALA A 17 2.19 45.54 -36.22
CA ALA A 17 0.81 45.07 -36.18
C ALA A 17 0.74 43.55 -36.41
N TYR A 18 1.51 43.02 -37.37
CA TYR A 18 1.60 41.58 -37.60
C TYR A 18 2.11 40.82 -36.37
N LEU A 19 3.20 41.29 -35.76
CA LEU A 19 3.77 40.67 -34.56
C LEU A 19 2.83 40.76 -33.35
N THR A 20 2.15 41.90 -33.15
CA THR A 20 1.21 42.06 -32.04
C THR A 20 -0.02 41.17 -32.19
N ILE A 21 -0.56 41.01 -33.41
CA ILE A 21 -1.65 40.06 -33.69
C ILE A 21 -1.17 38.61 -33.50
N LEU A 22 0.04 38.27 -33.96
CA LEU A 22 0.61 36.94 -33.80
C LEU A 22 0.83 36.59 -32.32
N ILE A 23 1.45 37.47 -31.56
CA ILE A 23 1.70 37.28 -30.12
C ILE A 23 0.38 37.27 -29.35
N GLY A 24 -0.53 38.18 -29.69
CA GLY A 24 -1.86 38.26 -29.06
C GLY A 24 -2.67 36.98 -29.29
N SER A 25 -2.75 36.50 -30.53
CA SER A 25 -3.44 35.25 -30.86
C SER A 25 -2.79 34.03 -30.19
N LEU A 26 -1.46 33.95 -30.14
CA LEU A 26 -0.74 32.89 -29.45
C LEU A 26 -0.98 32.93 -27.93
N ALA A 27 -0.96 34.10 -27.31
CA ALA A 27 -1.22 34.27 -25.88
C ALA A 27 -2.66 33.87 -25.52
N ILE A 28 -3.64 34.31 -26.31
CA ILE A 28 -5.05 33.95 -26.14
C ILE A 28 -5.20 32.43 -26.28
N PHE A 29 -4.65 31.83 -27.34
CA PHE A 29 -4.70 30.38 -27.55
C PHE A 29 -4.03 29.59 -26.42
N SER A 30 -2.83 29.98 -26.00
CA SER A 30 -2.11 29.35 -24.89
C SER A 30 -2.90 29.42 -23.59
N SER A 31 -3.49 30.58 -23.28
CA SER A 31 -4.32 30.76 -22.09
C SER A 31 -5.58 29.91 -22.12
N LEU A 32 -6.27 29.84 -23.28
CA LEU A 32 -7.49 29.06 -23.45
C LEU A 32 -7.18 27.56 -23.38
N TYR A 33 -6.12 27.11 -24.06
CA TYR A 33 -5.69 25.71 -24.06
C TYR A 33 -5.30 25.26 -22.65
N ARG A 34 -4.52 26.08 -21.92
CA ARG A 34 -4.14 25.78 -20.53
C ARG A 34 -5.35 25.75 -19.60
N LYS A 35 -6.28 26.70 -19.73
CA LYS A 35 -7.53 26.71 -18.97
C LYS A 35 -8.37 25.47 -19.25
N ARG A 36 -8.52 25.08 -20.51
CA ARG A 36 -9.25 23.86 -20.90
C ARG A 36 -8.56 22.60 -20.38
N LYS A 37 -7.24 22.51 -20.51
CA LYS A 37 -6.45 21.39 -19.98
C LYS A 37 -6.58 21.29 -18.45
N ALA A 38 -6.53 22.42 -17.74
CA ALA A 38 -6.74 22.45 -16.29
C ALA A 38 -8.17 22.07 -15.89
N ALA A 39 -9.18 22.52 -16.63
CA ALA A 39 -10.57 22.14 -16.39
C ALA A 39 -10.81 20.65 -16.65
N SER A 40 -10.22 20.10 -17.72
CA SER A 40 -10.22 18.67 -17.98
C SER A 40 -9.51 17.91 -16.86
N ALA A 41 -8.38 18.42 -16.35
CA ALA A 41 -7.63 17.85 -15.24
C ALA A 41 -8.39 17.91 -13.88
N ALA A 42 -9.25 18.92 -13.68
CA ALA A 42 -10.08 19.07 -12.49
C ALA A 42 -11.37 18.24 -12.54
N ALA A 43 -11.77 17.78 -13.73
CA ALA A 43 -12.95 16.93 -13.91
C ALA A 43 -12.66 15.44 -13.67
N LEU A 44 -11.42 15.05 -13.43
CA LEU A 44 -11.08 13.66 -13.11
C LEU A 44 -11.59 13.33 -11.71
N GLU A 45 -12.05 12.10 -11.54
CA GLU A 45 -12.47 11.60 -10.25
C GLU A 45 -11.29 11.57 -9.27
N PRO A 46 -11.51 11.98 -8.00
CA PRO A 46 -10.50 11.86 -6.95
C PRO A 46 -10.00 10.42 -6.79
N TRP A 47 -8.70 10.24 -6.55
CA TRP A 47 -8.12 8.91 -6.35
C TRP A 47 -8.59 8.27 -5.03
N PHE A 48 -8.70 9.07 -3.99
CA PHE A 48 -9.16 8.63 -2.67
C PHE A 48 -10.59 9.08 -2.39
N PRO A 49 -11.36 8.31 -1.62
CA PRO A 49 -12.64 8.77 -1.13
C PRO A 49 -12.46 9.98 -0.19
N PRO A 50 -13.54 10.76 0.04
CA PRO A 50 -13.52 11.90 0.95
C PRO A 50 -12.92 11.55 2.31
N HIS A 51 -12.07 12.43 2.83
CA HIS A 51 -11.33 12.18 4.07
C HIS A 51 -12.21 12.37 5.31
N LEU A 52 -12.73 11.26 5.85
CA LEU A 52 -13.64 11.26 6.99
C LEU A 52 -13.03 11.88 8.25
N GLN A 53 -11.83 11.45 8.65
CA GLN A 53 -11.18 11.87 9.91
C GLN A 53 -10.79 13.35 9.85
N ARG A 54 -10.32 13.84 8.70
CA ARG A 54 -10.13 15.28 8.44
C ARG A 54 -11.43 16.05 8.60
N ASN A 55 -12.52 15.57 7.98
CA ASN A 55 -13.82 16.24 8.08
C ASN A 55 -14.35 16.26 9.51
N ILE A 56 -14.18 15.18 10.28
CA ILE A 56 -14.54 15.12 11.70
C ILE A 56 -13.71 16.15 12.48
N TYR A 57 -12.39 16.16 12.30
CA TYR A 57 -11.51 17.10 12.98
C TYR A 57 -11.87 18.56 12.68
N LEU A 58 -12.07 18.91 11.40
CA LEU A 58 -12.48 20.25 11.01
C LEU A 58 -13.87 20.59 11.54
N SER A 59 -14.80 19.64 11.56
CA SER A 59 -16.14 19.86 12.15
C SER A 59 -16.04 20.15 13.65
N LEU A 60 -15.18 19.41 14.37
CA LEU A 60 -14.91 19.65 15.79
C LEU A 60 -14.22 21.00 16.03
N LEU A 61 -13.36 21.44 15.12
CA LEU A 61 -12.68 22.73 15.22
C LEU A 61 -13.64 23.91 15.07
N HIS A 62 -14.65 23.78 14.19
CA HIS A 62 -15.68 24.81 13.97
C HIS A 62 -16.86 24.69 14.94
N GLN A 63 -16.84 23.72 15.87
CA GLN A 63 -17.88 23.57 16.87
C GLN A 63 -17.65 24.56 18.03
N GLU A 64 -18.43 25.63 18.06
CA GLU A 64 -18.32 26.68 19.08
C GLU A 64 -19.05 26.30 20.38
N ASP A 65 -20.22 25.65 20.30
CA ASP A 65 -21.05 25.26 21.45
C ASP A 65 -21.51 23.78 21.37
N PRO A 66 -21.19 22.93 22.37
CA PRO A 66 -20.24 23.16 23.47
C PRO A 66 -18.79 23.20 22.97
N LYS A 67 -17.97 24.04 23.61
CA LYS A 67 -16.53 24.12 23.31
C LYS A 67 -15.84 22.76 23.48
N VAL A 68 -15.26 22.26 22.40
CA VAL A 68 -14.55 20.98 22.41
C VAL A 68 -13.23 21.13 23.18
N PRO A 69 -12.92 20.23 24.13
CA PRO A 69 -11.65 20.26 24.84
C PRO A 69 -10.47 19.88 23.92
N ASP A 70 -9.33 20.52 24.15
CA ASP A 70 -8.11 20.32 23.35
C ASP A 70 -7.62 18.86 23.32
N SER A 71 -7.91 18.07 24.35
CA SER A 71 -7.58 16.63 24.39
C SER A 71 -8.30 15.86 23.27
N ILE A 72 -9.56 16.19 23.00
CA ILE A 72 -10.34 15.57 21.92
C ILE A 72 -9.84 16.05 20.56
N LEU A 73 -9.50 17.34 20.41
CA LEU A 73 -8.93 17.86 19.16
C LEU A 73 -7.58 17.22 18.83
N LYS A 74 -6.69 17.06 19.82
CA LYS A 74 -5.41 16.36 19.66
C LYS A 74 -5.61 14.88 19.30
N ALA A 75 -6.58 14.21 19.92
CA ALA A 75 -6.93 12.83 19.57
C ALA A 75 -7.49 12.72 18.14
N ALA A 76 -8.36 13.64 17.74
CA ALA A 76 -8.90 13.71 16.38
C ALA A 76 -7.81 13.97 15.34
N LEU A 77 -6.88 14.89 15.61
CA LEU A 77 -5.71 15.13 14.76
C LEU A 77 -4.82 13.88 14.64
N MET A 78 -4.61 13.13 15.73
CA MET A 78 -3.88 11.87 15.69
C MET A 78 -4.61 10.82 14.81
N ARG A 79 -5.95 10.76 14.87
CA ARG A 79 -6.74 9.87 14.00
C ARG A 79 -6.69 10.28 12.52
N ARG A 80 -6.66 11.58 12.22
CA ARG A 80 -6.39 12.12 10.88
C ARG A 80 -5.01 11.69 10.39
N ALA A 81 -3.96 11.96 11.17
CA ALA A 81 -2.59 11.55 10.86
C ALA A 81 -2.45 10.04 10.63
N THR A 82 -3.17 9.20 11.40
CA THR A 82 -3.17 7.74 11.21
C THR A 82 -3.76 7.33 9.87
N GLU A 83 -4.83 7.99 9.43
CA GLU A 83 -5.42 7.74 8.11
C GLU A 83 -4.50 8.22 6.97
N ASP A 84 -3.84 9.37 7.15
CA ASP A 84 -2.86 9.86 6.17
C ASP A 84 -1.70 8.87 5.99
N ILE A 85 -1.25 8.21 7.07
CA ILE A 85 -0.27 7.12 7.00
C ILE A 85 -0.78 5.95 6.15
N HIS A 86 -2.04 5.53 6.31
CA HIS A 86 -2.60 4.47 5.47
C HIS A 86 -2.60 4.88 3.98
N ARG A 87 -3.00 6.12 3.70
CA ARG A 87 -3.07 6.66 2.34
C ARG A 87 -1.69 6.77 1.68
N ILE A 88 -0.69 7.34 2.37
CA ILE A 88 0.67 7.47 1.80
C ILE A 88 1.33 6.11 1.58
N VAL A 89 1.12 5.14 2.48
CA VAL A 89 1.62 3.77 2.30
C VAL A 89 0.96 3.13 1.07
N GLN A 90 -0.34 3.33 0.88
CA GLN A 90 -1.06 2.84 -0.30
C GLN A 90 -0.52 3.47 -1.59
N VAL A 91 -0.32 4.79 -1.63
CA VAL A 91 0.27 5.49 -2.79
C VAL A 91 1.68 4.95 -3.08
N ARG A 92 2.54 4.86 -2.06
CA ARG A 92 3.91 4.41 -2.21
C ARG A 92 3.98 2.97 -2.76
N ASN A 93 3.12 2.09 -2.28
CA ASN A 93 3.05 0.71 -2.76
C ASN A 93 2.54 0.63 -4.21
N ALA A 94 1.57 1.47 -4.57
CA ALA A 94 1.01 1.50 -5.92
C ALA A 94 1.94 2.13 -6.96
N LYS A 95 2.80 3.09 -6.56
CA LYS A 95 3.65 3.88 -7.47
C LYS A 95 4.53 3.01 -8.38
N GLN A 96 5.23 2.04 -7.80
CA GLN A 96 6.15 1.18 -8.56
C GLN A 96 5.39 0.29 -9.55
N ALA A 97 4.27 -0.29 -9.13
CA ALA A 97 3.45 -1.13 -10.00
C ALA A 97 2.85 -0.32 -11.16
N LEU A 98 2.34 0.88 -10.89
CA LEU A 98 1.78 1.77 -11.90
C LEU A 98 2.81 2.23 -12.92
N GLN A 99 4.04 2.56 -12.50
CA GLN A 99 5.11 2.95 -13.43
C GLN A 99 5.43 1.84 -14.43
N VAL A 100 5.49 0.59 -13.98
CA VAL A 100 5.73 -0.56 -14.85
C VAL A 100 4.57 -0.78 -15.83
N LEU A 101 3.33 -0.64 -15.36
CA LEU A 101 2.14 -0.77 -16.21
C LEU A 101 2.02 0.35 -17.24
N LEU A 102 2.42 1.58 -16.89
CA LEU A 102 2.45 2.72 -17.81
C LEU A 102 3.48 2.51 -18.92
N GLN A 103 4.68 2.03 -18.59
CA GLN A 103 5.72 1.72 -19.59
C GLN A 103 5.28 0.62 -20.56
N ARG A 104 4.43 -0.31 -20.12
CA ARG A 104 3.84 -1.35 -20.96
C ARG A 104 2.66 -0.86 -21.81
N GLY A 105 2.21 0.37 -21.62
CA GLY A 105 1.05 0.94 -22.32
C GLY A 105 -0.29 0.32 -21.93
N SER A 106 -0.34 -0.48 -20.85
CA SER A 106 -1.56 -1.14 -20.38
C SER A 106 -2.47 -0.24 -19.52
N VAL A 107 -1.97 0.95 -19.17
CA VAL A 107 -2.65 1.95 -18.33
C VAL A 107 -2.61 3.30 -19.06
N GLY A 108 -3.71 4.05 -19.03
CA GLY A 108 -3.79 5.37 -19.65
C GLY A 108 -3.01 6.45 -18.90
N ASP A 109 -2.55 7.47 -19.64
CA ASP A 109 -1.86 8.65 -19.08
C ASP A 109 -2.75 9.44 -18.10
N ASP A 110 -4.07 9.43 -18.33
CA ASP A 110 -5.07 10.01 -17.43
C ASP A 110 -4.98 9.44 -16.00
N LEU A 111 -4.87 8.11 -15.85
CA LEU A 111 -4.75 7.46 -14.55
C LEU A 111 -3.43 7.86 -13.85
N TRP A 112 -2.36 7.95 -14.63
CA TRP A 112 -1.06 8.37 -14.10
C TRP A 112 -1.11 9.83 -13.61
N GLN A 113 -1.78 10.72 -14.34
CA GLN A 113 -1.99 12.10 -13.91
C GLN A 113 -2.84 12.17 -12.62
N ARG A 114 -3.92 11.39 -12.50
CA ARG A 114 -4.72 11.27 -11.25
C ARG A 114 -3.85 10.83 -10.08
N PHE A 115 -3.02 9.81 -10.30
CA PHE A 115 -2.12 9.29 -9.28
C PHE A 115 -1.10 10.35 -8.80
N GLN A 116 -0.49 11.10 -9.73
CA GLN A 116 0.43 12.19 -9.38
C GLN A 116 -0.26 13.39 -8.70
N HIS A 117 -1.54 13.62 -9.00
CA HIS A 117 -2.34 14.59 -8.24
C HIS A 117 -2.54 14.12 -6.81
N ALA A 118 -2.99 12.87 -6.62
CA ALA A 118 -3.24 12.29 -5.31
C ALA A 118 -1.97 12.22 -4.44
N GLU A 119 -0.81 11.93 -5.04
CA GLU A 119 0.48 11.95 -4.33
C GLU A 119 0.78 13.35 -3.77
N ARG A 120 0.60 14.41 -4.58
CA ARG A 120 0.80 15.79 -4.13
C ARG A 120 -0.21 16.22 -3.08
N GLU A 121 -1.47 15.86 -3.25
CA GLU A 121 -2.55 16.17 -2.31
C GLU A 121 -2.27 15.57 -0.92
N ILE A 122 -1.76 14.33 -0.87
CA ILE A 122 -1.35 13.71 0.39
C ILE A 122 -0.11 14.37 0.97
N GLU A 123 0.89 14.72 0.15
CA GLU A 123 2.08 15.43 0.64
C GLU A 123 1.74 16.80 1.24
N GLU A 124 0.75 17.50 0.67
CA GLU A 124 0.22 18.76 1.21
C GLU A 124 -0.53 18.51 2.53
N GLU A 125 -1.43 17.53 2.56
CA GLU A 125 -2.16 17.16 3.78
C GLU A 125 -1.23 16.77 4.94
N LEU A 126 -0.15 16.03 4.66
CA LEU A 126 0.87 15.68 5.66
C LEU A 126 1.58 16.92 6.23
N LYS A 127 1.89 17.92 5.37
CA LYS A 127 2.51 19.19 5.81
C LYS A 127 1.55 20.01 6.65
N ASP A 128 0.27 20.02 6.29
CA ASP A 128 -0.78 20.72 7.04
C ASP A 128 -0.93 20.10 8.43
N VAL A 129 -0.98 18.77 8.54
CA VAL A 129 -1.03 18.07 9.84
C VAL A 129 0.19 18.37 10.71
N VAL A 130 1.40 18.43 10.14
CA VAL A 130 2.61 18.84 10.89
C VAL A 130 2.49 20.26 11.41
N THR A 131 1.98 21.18 10.58
CA THR A 131 1.82 22.59 10.94
C THR A 131 0.79 22.74 12.06
N GLU A 132 -0.35 22.06 11.94
CA GLU A 132 -1.40 22.03 12.98
C GLU A 132 -0.92 21.38 14.28
N ALA A 133 -0.16 20.28 14.20
CA ALA A 133 0.43 19.65 15.37
C ALA A 133 1.37 20.62 16.11
N ASN A 134 2.23 21.34 15.37
CA ASN A 134 3.10 22.34 15.96
C ASN A 134 2.32 23.53 16.57
N ALA A 135 1.14 23.85 16.05
CA ALA A 135 0.27 24.86 16.64
C ALA A 135 -0.29 24.43 18.01
N PHE A 136 -0.57 23.14 18.20
CA PHE A 136 -1.02 22.60 19.49
C PHE A 136 0.11 22.42 20.51
N ALA A 137 1.30 22.02 20.06
CA ALA A 137 2.46 21.82 20.92
C ALA A 137 3.76 21.95 20.11
N PRO A 138 4.73 22.77 20.56
CA PRO A 138 6.02 22.87 19.87
C PRO A 138 6.71 21.52 19.70
N ASN A 139 7.32 21.28 18.54
CA ASN A 139 7.98 20.03 18.15
C ASN A 139 7.07 18.80 18.01
N TRP A 140 5.76 18.89 18.25
CA TRP A 140 4.87 17.74 18.12
C TRP A 140 4.76 17.24 16.68
N GLY A 141 4.85 18.14 15.69
CA GLY A 141 4.84 17.77 14.28
C GLY A 141 5.99 16.85 13.85
N GLN A 142 7.10 16.79 14.60
CA GLN A 142 8.21 15.89 14.30
C GLN A 142 7.91 14.44 14.69
N ILE A 143 7.10 14.24 15.74
CA ILE A 143 6.83 12.92 16.33
C ILE A 143 5.43 12.38 15.99
N ILE A 144 4.47 13.25 15.59
CA ILE A 144 3.08 12.85 15.36
C ILE A 144 2.96 11.69 14.37
N PHE A 145 3.73 11.72 13.27
CA PHE A 145 3.69 10.65 12.27
C PHE A 145 4.43 9.38 12.70
N GLN A 146 5.39 9.47 13.61
CA GLN A 146 6.02 8.29 14.21
C GLN A 146 4.97 7.53 15.05
N SER A 147 4.27 8.25 15.94
CA SER A 147 3.19 7.68 16.74
C SER A 147 2.03 7.19 15.88
N ALA A 148 1.62 7.93 14.85
CA ALA A 148 0.57 7.52 13.92
C ALA A 148 0.94 6.23 13.15
N SER A 149 2.21 6.10 12.74
CA SER A 149 2.72 4.89 12.10
C SER A 149 2.65 3.68 13.04
N GLU A 150 3.06 3.84 14.30
CA GLU A 150 2.97 2.77 15.30
C GLU A 150 1.51 2.38 15.58
N MET A 151 0.59 3.36 15.65
CA MET A 151 -0.84 3.10 15.84
C MET A 151 -1.47 2.36 14.66
N ALA A 152 -1.13 2.74 13.42
CA ALA A 152 -1.59 2.07 12.21
C ALA A 152 -1.12 0.60 12.18
N GLN A 153 0.16 0.35 12.46
CA GLN A 153 0.74 -0.99 12.52
C GLN A 153 0.14 -1.83 13.66
N ASN A 154 -0.07 -1.23 14.84
CA ASN A 154 -0.68 -1.93 15.97
C ASN A 154 -2.12 -2.34 15.67
N THR A 155 -2.90 -1.46 15.04
CA THR A 155 -4.28 -1.74 14.65
C THR A 155 -4.31 -2.90 13.66
N LEU A 156 -3.48 -2.85 12.60
CA LEU A 156 -3.37 -3.94 11.63
C LEU A 156 -3.00 -5.27 12.29
N LEU A 157 -2.04 -5.27 13.23
CA LEU A 157 -1.65 -6.47 13.96
C LEU A 157 -2.81 -7.05 14.78
N ARG A 158 -3.54 -6.19 15.50
CA ARG A 158 -4.71 -6.61 16.29
C ARG A 158 -5.81 -7.19 15.42
N ASP A 159 -6.08 -6.58 14.27
CA ASP A 159 -7.09 -7.06 13.34
C ASP A 159 -6.73 -8.45 12.82
N ARG A 160 -5.47 -8.67 12.43
CA ARG A 160 -4.97 -9.99 12.01
C ARG A 160 -5.03 -11.04 13.11
N LEU A 161 -4.67 -10.66 14.35
CA LEU A 161 -4.79 -11.56 15.49
C LEU A 161 -6.25 -11.92 15.76
N SER A 162 -7.18 -10.96 15.64
CA SER A 162 -8.61 -11.22 15.81
C SER A 162 -9.18 -12.13 14.73
N GLU A 163 -8.73 -11.97 13.48
CA GLU A 163 -9.07 -12.83 12.35
C GLU A 163 -8.64 -14.28 12.62
N ILE A 164 -7.38 -14.49 13.03
CA ILE A 164 -6.85 -15.82 13.39
C ILE A 164 -7.58 -16.41 14.60
N GLN A 165 -7.90 -15.60 15.61
CA GLN A 165 -8.65 -16.07 16.77
C GLN A 165 -10.08 -16.50 16.40
N SER A 166 -10.69 -15.85 15.41
CA SER A 166 -12.04 -16.20 14.94
C SER A 166 -12.09 -17.54 14.21
N THR A 167 -11.02 -17.97 13.52
CA THR A 167 -10.97 -19.29 12.85
C THR A 167 -10.78 -20.44 13.83
N GLN A 168 -10.29 -20.15 15.04
CA GLN A 168 -9.86 -21.15 16.00
C GLN A 168 -10.99 -22.11 16.43
N ALA A 169 -12.24 -21.66 16.51
CA ALA A 169 -13.37 -22.52 16.86
C ALA A 169 -13.70 -23.51 15.73
N ALA A 170 -13.76 -23.02 14.48
CA ALA A 170 -14.02 -23.85 13.31
C ALA A 170 -12.90 -24.88 13.08
N GLU A 171 -11.64 -24.48 13.28
CA GLU A 171 -10.49 -25.38 13.19
C GLU A 171 -10.53 -26.47 14.26
N LYS A 172 -10.93 -26.14 15.49
CA LYS A 172 -11.12 -27.13 16.57
C LYS A 172 -12.22 -28.13 16.23
N GLU A 173 -13.37 -27.66 15.76
CA GLU A 173 -14.46 -28.56 15.34
C GLU A 173 -14.06 -29.47 14.18
N TRP A 174 -13.35 -28.93 13.20
CA TRP A 174 -12.80 -29.72 12.09
C TRP A 174 -11.79 -30.75 12.58
N TRP A 175 -10.90 -30.38 13.50
CA TRP A 175 -9.89 -31.26 14.05
C TRP A 175 -10.49 -32.42 14.86
N GLU A 176 -11.48 -32.16 15.71
CA GLU A 176 -12.15 -33.21 16.49
C GLU A 176 -12.90 -34.19 15.57
N LYS A 177 -13.57 -33.71 14.52
CA LYS A 177 -14.18 -34.58 13.49
C LYS A 177 -13.14 -35.43 12.78
N ARG A 178 -12.00 -34.84 12.40
CA ARG A 178 -10.90 -35.55 11.74
C ARG A 178 -10.30 -36.62 12.65
N LYS A 179 -10.11 -36.31 13.93
CA LYS A 179 -9.59 -37.23 14.95
C LYS A 179 -10.53 -38.40 15.18
N ALA A 180 -11.84 -38.14 15.28
CA ALA A 180 -12.85 -39.19 15.42
C ALA A 180 -12.84 -40.16 14.23
N ALA A 181 -12.78 -39.64 13.00
CA ALA A 181 -12.69 -40.47 11.79
C ALA A 181 -11.42 -41.33 11.78
N ILE A 182 -10.26 -40.77 12.16
CA ILE A 182 -9.01 -41.54 12.24
C ILE A 182 -9.10 -42.65 13.31
N GLN A 183 -9.74 -42.38 14.45
CA GLN A 183 -9.93 -43.38 15.49
C GLN A 183 -10.85 -44.51 15.02
N GLU A 184 -11.92 -44.19 14.28
CA GLU A 184 -12.82 -45.17 13.69
C GLU A 184 -12.10 -46.06 12.67
N ASP A 185 -11.36 -45.47 11.74
CA ASP A 185 -10.58 -46.19 10.72
C ASP A 185 -9.57 -47.14 11.37
N PHE A 186 -8.83 -46.69 12.39
CA PHE A 186 -7.85 -47.52 13.10
C PHE A 186 -8.49 -48.70 13.85
N MET A 187 -9.63 -48.49 14.50
CA MET A 187 -10.36 -49.58 15.18
C MET A 187 -10.89 -50.61 14.18
N LYS A 188 -11.32 -50.16 13.00
CA LYS A 188 -11.74 -51.03 11.92
C LYS A 188 -10.58 -51.88 11.38
N GLU A 189 -9.40 -51.30 11.18
CA GLU A 189 -8.19 -52.04 10.77
C GLU A 189 -7.81 -53.13 11.79
N LEU A 190 -7.84 -52.82 13.09
CA LEU A 190 -7.55 -53.81 14.15
C LEU A 190 -8.56 -54.96 14.19
N ASP A 191 -9.84 -54.67 13.92
CA ASP A 191 -10.89 -55.69 13.88
C ASP A 191 -10.83 -56.55 12.60
N GLU A 192 -10.35 -55.99 11.49
CA GLU A 192 -10.04 -56.73 10.27
C GLU A 192 -8.80 -57.63 10.47
N GLU A 193 -7.73 -57.13 11.09
CA GLU A 193 -6.51 -57.90 11.40
C GLU A 193 -6.79 -59.04 12.40
N LYS A 194 -7.71 -58.85 13.36
CA LYS A 194 -8.17 -59.92 14.27
C LYS A 194 -9.05 -60.98 13.59
N LYS A 195 -9.67 -60.66 12.45
CA LYS A 195 -10.50 -61.60 11.69
C LYS A 195 -9.69 -62.41 10.68
N GLU A 196 -8.45 -62.02 10.39
CA GLU A 196 -7.51 -62.88 9.67
C GLU A 196 -6.99 -64.01 10.59
N PRO A 197 -7.00 -65.29 10.17
CA PRO A 197 -6.52 -66.38 11.01
C PRO A 197 -4.99 -66.29 11.17
N LYS A 198 -4.53 -66.30 12.44
CA LYS A 198 -3.12 -66.55 12.80
C LYS A 198 -2.66 -67.85 12.13
N THR A 199 -1.96 -67.73 11.01
CA THR A 199 -1.15 -68.82 10.48
C THR A 199 0.26 -68.61 11.00
N GLU A 200 0.78 -69.62 11.70
CA GLU A 200 2.07 -69.66 12.38
C GLU A 200 3.22 -69.02 11.58
N ARG A 201 3.97 -68.13 12.22
CA ARG A 201 5.38 -67.89 11.87
C ARG A 201 6.21 -68.22 13.11
N SER A 202 6.99 -69.29 12.95
CA SER A 202 7.97 -69.84 13.88
C SER A 202 8.93 -68.78 14.41
N ASP A 203 9.20 -68.87 15.71
CA ASP A 203 10.33 -68.25 16.39
C ASP A 203 11.67 -68.67 15.77
N ASP A 204 12.58 -67.70 15.73
CA ASP A 204 14.06 -67.76 15.81
C ASP A 204 14.68 -66.77 14.81
N ASP A 205 15.01 -65.56 15.27
CA ASP A 205 16.41 -65.11 15.32
C ASP A 205 16.52 -63.79 16.10
N ALA A 206 17.26 -63.83 17.20
CA ALA A 206 17.55 -62.69 18.05
C ALA A 206 18.88 -62.05 17.64
N VAL A 207 18.90 -60.76 17.26
CA VAL A 207 20.15 -59.98 17.19
C VAL A 207 19.98 -58.59 17.81
N LEU A 208 20.36 -58.54 19.08
CA LEU A 208 21.16 -57.55 19.82
C LEU A 208 20.89 -56.03 19.72
N VAL A 209 20.68 -55.48 20.92
CA VAL A 209 20.73 -54.08 21.34
C VAL A 209 22.14 -53.49 21.18
N GLU A 210 22.26 -52.28 20.63
CA GLU A 210 23.25 -51.31 21.13
C GLU A 210 22.68 -49.88 21.07
N GLY A 211 22.71 -49.21 22.22
CA GLY A 211 22.24 -47.85 22.39
C GLY A 211 23.23 -46.81 21.87
N GLY A 212 22.70 -45.71 21.35
CA GLY A 212 23.47 -44.51 21.02
C GLY A 212 22.56 -43.44 20.44
N GLY A 213 22.22 -42.44 21.25
CA GLY A 213 21.33 -41.33 20.86
C GLY A 213 21.90 -40.43 19.74
N PRO A 214 21.08 -39.56 19.13
CA PRO A 214 21.54 -38.71 18.04
C PRO A 214 22.24 -37.47 18.60
N ALA A 215 23.56 -37.41 18.43
CA ALA A 215 24.31 -36.16 18.42
C ALA A 215 25.06 -36.03 17.09
N VAL A 216 24.58 -35.07 16.29
CA VAL A 216 25.38 -34.18 15.43
C VAL A 216 26.11 -34.77 14.22
N GLY A 217 25.65 -34.37 13.03
CA GLY A 217 26.52 -33.64 12.10
C GLY A 217 27.03 -34.37 10.84
N ALA A 218 26.51 -33.89 9.71
CA ALA A 218 27.24 -33.60 8.46
C ALA A 218 27.87 -34.77 7.65
N GLY A 219 27.51 -34.84 6.36
CA GLY A 219 28.42 -35.49 5.40
C GLY A 219 27.82 -36.02 4.09
N ARG A 220 27.27 -35.12 3.27
CA ARG A 220 27.03 -35.34 1.82
C ARG A 220 28.25 -35.96 1.14
N LYS A 221 28.10 -37.09 0.44
CA LYS A 221 28.96 -37.53 -0.69
C LYS A 221 28.28 -38.64 -1.51
N THR A 222 27.67 -38.26 -2.63
CA THR A 222 27.36 -39.15 -3.76
C THR A 222 28.58 -39.18 -4.70
N GLY A 223 29.02 -40.37 -5.10
CA GLY A 223 30.12 -40.54 -6.05
C GLY A 223 30.08 -41.90 -6.76
N GLY A 224 30.21 -41.87 -8.09
CA GLY A 224 30.38 -43.03 -8.97
C GLY A 224 29.75 -42.79 -10.35
N LYS A 225 30.37 -42.09 -11.32
CA LYS A 225 31.57 -42.40 -12.13
C LYS A 225 31.33 -43.49 -13.20
N LYS A 226 31.37 -43.11 -14.49
CA LYS A 226 32.05 -43.89 -15.54
C LYS A 226 32.51 -43.03 -16.72
N LYS A 227 33.76 -43.28 -17.10
CA LYS A 227 34.55 -42.70 -18.19
C LYS A 227 34.17 -43.33 -19.55
N GLY A 228 34.42 -42.59 -20.63
CA GLY A 228 34.68 -43.12 -21.97
C GLY A 228 35.47 -42.09 -22.77
N LYS A 229 36.71 -42.42 -23.11
CA LYS A 229 37.66 -41.61 -23.88
C LYS A 229 37.79 -42.29 -25.24
N HIS A 230 37.56 -41.57 -26.32
CA HIS A 230 38.23 -41.69 -27.63
C HIS A 230 37.90 -40.44 -28.43
#